data_AF-A0A7S0YW62-F1
#
_entry.id   AF-A0A7S0YW62-F1
#
_cell.length_a   1.000
_cell.length_b   1.000
_cell.length_c   1.000
_cell.angle_alpha   90.00
_cell.angle_beta   90.00
_cell.angle_gamma   90.00
#
_symmetry.space_group_name_H-M   'P 1'
#
loop_
_entity.id
_entity.type
_entity.pdbx_description
1 polymer ?
#
loop_
_entity_poly.entity_id
_entity_poly.type
_entity_poly.pdbx_seq_one_letter_code
_entity_poly.pdbx_strand_id
1 'polypeptide(L)'
;SWEGEGVSICADGLVKGTSLQLTHWTGNKTPKDYKEDLSTEICLRFNAMNADKKTKYDSATITNNHFDTDGIMSVFALLHPEQAEEHRELLIAAAAAGDFQEWGFDDAGVKLDLCFERLAEEAGGDEEAYKVAIPQVLPLLEGFEEREDLCG
;
A
#
# COMPACT_ATOMS: atom_id res chain seq x y z
N SER A 1 2.45 13.91 -13.77
CA SER A 1 1.10 13.58 -14.29
C SER A 1 1.19 12.21 -14.91
N TRP A 2 0.12 11.41 -14.84
CA TRP A 2 0.01 10.18 -15.61
C TRP A 2 -0.29 10.51 -17.07
N GLU A 3 0.52 9.99 -17.98
CA GLU A 3 0.42 10.21 -19.44
C GLU A 3 0.39 8.90 -20.24
N GLY A 4 0.34 7.75 -19.55
CA GLY A 4 0.29 6.45 -20.20
C GLY A 4 -1.08 6.09 -20.75
N GLU A 5 -1.10 5.12 -21.66
CA GLU A 5 -2.31 4.60 -22.29
C GLU A 5 -3.07 3.66 -21.33
N GLY A 6 -4.40 3.69 -21.36
CA GLY A 6 -5.25 2.79 -20.57
C GLY A 6 -5.78 3.37 -19.25
N VAL A 7 -6.35 2.49 -18.43
CA VAL A 7 -6.92 2.84 -17.11
C VAL A 7 -5.79 2.86 -16.08
N SER A 8 -5.83 3.78 -15.12
CA SER A 8 -4.83 3.89 -14.06
C SER A 8 -5.42 4.22 -12.70
N ILE A 9 -4.79 3.71 -11.66
CA ILE A 9 -5.14 3.96 -10.26
C ILE A 9 -3.96 4.66 -9.59
N CYS A 10 -4.19 5.83 -9.00
CA CYS A 10 -3.25 6.43 -8.06
C CYS A 10 -3.45 5.77 -6.70
N ALA A 11 -2.51 4.91 -6.30
CA ALA A 11 -2.42 4.39 -4.94
C ALA A 11 -1.58 5.39 -4.14
N ASP A 12 -2.15 5.87 -3.04
CA ASP A 12 -1.46 6.70 -2.05
C ASP A 12 -0.62 7.86 -2.63
N GLY A 13 -1.29 8.99 -2.90
CA GLY A 13 -0.66 10.15 -3.49
C GLY A 13 -1.58 10.91 -4.44
N LEU A 14 -1.04 11.94 -5.10
CA LEU A 14 -1.78 12.86 -5.96
C LEU A 14 -1.21 12.91 -7.38
N VAL A 15 -1.34 11.81 -8.12
CA VAL A 15 -0.97 11.77 -9.53
C VAL A 15 -2.11 12.32 -10.41
N LYS A 16 -1.92 13.52 -10.95
CA LYS A 16 -2.86 14.13 -11.92
C LYS A 16 -2.97 13.28 -13.19
N GLY A 17 -4.19 13.11 -13.73
CA GLY A 17 -4.44 12.39 -14.98
C GLY A 17 -4.77 10.90 -14.80
N THR A 18 -4.76 10.39 -13.56
CA THR A 18 -5.18 9.02 -13.25
C THR A 18 -6.69 8.82 -13.36
N SER A 19 -7.12 7.60 -13.69
CA SER A 19 -8.54 7.27 -13.87
C SER A 19 -9.30 7.08 -12.55
N LEU A 20 -8.59 6.75 -11.48
CA LEU A 20 -9.10 6.60 -10.12
C LEU A 20 -8.02 7.03 -9.13
N GLN A 21 -8.43 7.64 -8.03
CA GLN A 21 -7.56 7.96 -6.90
C GLN A 21 -8.03 7.16 -5.70
N LEU A 22 -7.11 6.43 -5.08
CA LEU A 22 -7.30 5.67 -3.85
C LEU A 22 -6.23 6.14 -2.86
N THR A 23 -6.53 7.28 -2.22
CA THR A 23 -5.59 7.94 -1.32
C THR A 23 -6.31 8.76 -0.25
N HIS A 24 -5.70 8.86 0.94
CA HIS A 24 -6.17 9.69 2.04
C HIS A 24 -5.74 11.17 1.90
N TRP A 25 -4.79 11.49 0.99
CA TRP A 25 -4.12 12.78 0.92
C TRP A 25 -5.10 13.94 0.73
N THR A 26 -4.83 15.08 1.38
CA THR A 26 -5.72 16.25 1.33
C THR A 26 -5.92 16.74 -0.11
N GLY A 27 -7.18 16.88 -0.53
CA GLY A 27 -7.53 17.31 -1.89
C GLY A 27 -7.68 16.18 -2.91
N ASN A 28 -7.66 14.92 -2.45
CA ASN A 28 -7.97 13.77 -3.29
C ASN A 28 -9.40 13.81 -3.87
N LYS A 29 -9.59 13.02 -4.94
CA LYS A 29 -10.89 12.73 -5.56
C LYS A 29 -11.34 11.29 -5.32
N THR A 30 -10.87 10.68 -4.23
CA THR A 30 -11.28 9.32 -3.83
C THR A 30 -12.81 9.28 -3.68
N PRO A 31 -13.52 8.35 -4.37
CA PRO A 31 -14.96 8.20 -4.22
C PRO A 31 -15.36 8.02 -2.75
N LYS A 32 -16.47 8.65 -2.33
CA LYS A 32 -16.92 8.64 -0.92
C LYS A 32 -17.11 7.22 -0.39
N ASP A 33 -17.55 6.30 -1.24
CA ASP A 33 -17.81 4.92 -0.86
C ASP A 33 -16.54 4.18 -0.44
N TYR A 34 -15.36 4.62 -0.90
CA TYR A 34 -14.05 4.02 -0.62
C TYR A 34 -13.24 4.77 0.43
N LYS A 35 -13.70 5.93 0.92
CA LYS A 35 -12.91 6.76 1.84
C LYS A 35 -12.71 6.09 3.20
N GLU A 36 -11.46 6.11 3.65
CA GLU A 36 -10.96 5.70 4.96
C GLU A 36 -9.82 6.64 5.38
N ASP A 37 -9.24 6.39 6.56
CA ASP A 37 -8.20 7.24 7.15
C ASP A 37 -6.81 6.96 6.59
N LEU A 38 -6.55 5.74 6.10
CA LEU A 38 -5.30 5.33 5.41
C LEU A 38 -5.54 5.04 3.93
N SER A 39 -4.56 5.29 3.05
CA SER A 39 -4.67 4.91 1.64
C SER A 39 -4.72 3.38 1.46
N THR A 40 -4.07 2.63 2.34
CA THR A 40 -4.13 1.16 2.36
C THR A 40 -5.54 0.67 2.63
N GLU A 41 -6.23 1.25 3.63
CA GLU A 41 -7.62 0.91 3.93
C GLU A 41 -8.56 1.25 2.76
N ILE A 42 -8.32 2.38 2.09
CA ILE A 42 -9.05 2.77 0.88
C ILE A 42 -8.89 1.69 -0.22
N CYS A 43 -7.67 1.19 -0.42
CA CYS A 43 -7.37 0.16 -1.42
C CYS A 43 -8.01 -1.20 -1.06
N LEU A 44 -7.91 -1.63 0.20
CA LEU A 44 -8.53 -2.86 0.70
C LEU A 44 -10.06 -2.79 0.55
N ARG A 45 -10.67 -1.67 0.92
CA ARG A 45 -12.11 -1.44 0.74
C ARG A 45 -12.51 -1.46 -0.74
N PHE A 46 -11.71 -0.84 -1.60
CA PHE A 46 -11.93 -0.90 -3.05
C PHE A 46 -11.93 -2.34 -3.56
N ASN A 47 -10.97 -3.16 -3.15
CA ASN A 47 -10.92 -4.57 -3.52
C ASN A 47 -12.14 -5.35 -3.02
N ALA A 48 -12.46 -5.23 -1.72
CA ALA A 48 -13.61 -5.92 -1.12
C ALA A 48 -14.94 -5.58 -1.81
N MET A 49 -15.14 -4.31 -2.18
CA MET A 49 -16.36 -3.87 -2.89
C MET A 49 -16.46 -4.34 -4.35
N ASN A 50 -15.34 -4.76 -4.93
CA ASN A 50 -15.22 -5.15 -6.33
C ASN A 50 -14.82 -6.63 -6.54
N ALA A 51 -14.59 -7.41 -5.48
CA ALA A 51 -14.11 -8.79 -5.56
C ALA A 51 -14.94 -9.69 -6.52
N ASP A 52 -16.27 -9.56 -6.51
CA ASP A 52 -17.17 -10.36 -7.37
C ASP A 52 -17.46 -9.72 -8.74
N LYS A 53 -16.80 -8.60 -9.09
CA LYS A 53 -17.13 -7.81 -10.28
C LYS A 53 -15.92 -7.69 -11.18
N LYS A 54 -16.10 -8.03 -12.46
CA LYS A 54 -15.13 -7.58 -13.49
C LYS A 54 -15.23 -6.07 -13.62
N THR A 55 -14.14 -5.38 -13.33
CA THR A 55 -14.07 -3.92 -13.46
C THR A 55 -13.15 -3.53 -14.60
N LYS A 56 -13.29 -2.30 -15.09
CA LYS A 56 -12.32 -1.73 -16.02
C LYS A 56 -10.93 -1.49 -15.36
N TYR A 57 -10.85 -1.64 -14.03
CA TYR A 57 -9.65 -1.42 -13.25
C TYR A 57 -8.82 -2.70 -13.06
N ASP A 58 -9.34 -3.87 -13.46
CA ASP A 58 -8.62 -5.15 -13.39
C ASP A 58 -7.34 -5.15 -14.25
N SER A 59 -7.26 -4.27 -15.25
CA SER A 59 -6.08 -4.05 -16.09
C SER A 59 -5.44 -2.67 -15.87
N ALA A 60 -5.69 -2.05 -14.71
CA ALA A 60 -5.21 -0.70 -14.46
C ALA A 60 -3.72 -0.68 -14.11
N THR A 61 -3.02 0.33 -14.63
CA THR A 61 -1.67 0.65 -14.16
C THR A 61 -1.76 1.34 -12.80
N ILE A 62 -1.08 0.80 -11.80
CA ILE A 62 -0.98 1.40 -10.47
C ILE A 62 0.16 2.42 -10.50
N THR A 63 -0.10 3.60 -9.97
CA THR A 63 0.87 4.70 -9.88
C THR A 63 0.94 5.23 -8.45
N ASN A 64 2.14 5.53 -7.98
CA ASN A 64 2.40 6.27 -6.75
C ASN A 64 3.42 7.40 -7.07
N ASN A 65 3.49 8.45 -6.25
CA ASN A 65 4.43 9.57 -6.41
C ASN A 65 5.41 9.76 -5.24
N HIS A 66 5.42 8.86 -4.27
CA HIS A 66 6.37 8.83 -3.16
C HIS A 66 6.46 7.43 -2.56
N PHE A 67 7.48 7.20 -1.72
CA PHE A 67 7.64 5.98 -0.97
C PHE A 67 7.43 6.21 0.53
N ASP A 68 6.53 5.42 1.10
CA ASP A 68 6.31 5.20 2.52
C ASP A 68 5.59 3.86 2.70
N THR A 69 5.36 3.46 3.95
CA THR A 69 4.74 2.17 4.26
C THR A 69 3.27 2.12 3.82
N ASP A 70 2.49 3.21 3.97
CA ASP A 70 1.10 3.26 3.47
C ASP A 70 1.05 3.10 1.93
N GLY A 71 2.01 3.69 1.21
CA GLY A 71 2.13 3.59 -0.24
C GLY A 71 2.47 2.19 -0.73
N ILE A 72 3.43 1.51 -0.09
CA ILE A 72 3.77 0.12 -0.44
C ILE A 72 2.59 -0.80 -0.14
N MET A 73 1.97 -0.68 1.03
CA MET A 73 0.84 -1.53 1.42
C MET A 73 -0.37 -1.30 0.49
N SER A 74 -0.63 -0.05 0.09
CA SER A 74 -1.64 0.30 -0.91
C SER A 74 -1.37 -0.33 -2.27
N VAL A 75 -0.13 -0.25 -2.77
CA VAL A 75 0.26 -0.83 -4.06
C VAL A 75 0.17 -2.37 -3.99
N PHE A 76 0.67 -2.98 -2.93
CA PHE A 76 0.57 -4.42 -2.71
C PHE A 76 -0.89 -4.88 -2.66
N ALA A 77 -1.76 -4.16 -1.96
CA ALA A 77 -3.19 -4.47 -1.88
C ALA A 77 -3.84 -4.53 -3.27
N LEU A 78 -3.51 -3.61 -4.17
CA LEU A 78 -4.06 -3.59 -5.52
C LEU A 78 -3.46 -4.66 -6.45
N LEU A 79 -2.20 -5.05 -6.24
CA LEU A 79 -1.53 -6.09 -7.04
C LEU A 79 -1.92 -7.51 -6.61
N HIS A 80 -2.13 -7.72 -5.31
CA HIS A 80 -2.32 -9.01 -4.67
C HIS A 80 -3.56 -8.98 -3.74
N PRO A 81 -4.78 -8.79 -4.30
CA PRO A 81 -5.98 -8.53 -3.50
C PRO A 81 -6.37 -9.69 -2.57
N GLU A 82 -6.12 -10.95 -2.98
CA GLU A 82 -6.41 -12.13 -2.15
C GLU A 82 -5.50 -12.18 -0.93
N GLN A 83 -4.18 -12.07 -1.14
CA GLN A 83 -3.17 -12.07 -0.08
C GLN A 83 -3.33 -10.85 0.84
N ALA A 84 -3.68 -9.70 0.29
CA ALA A 84 -3.91 -8.50 1.06
C ALA A 84 -5.12 -8.60 1.99
N GLU A 85 -6.17 -9.32 1.59
CA GLU A 85 -7.32 -9.59 2.46
C GLU A 85 -6.98 -10.63 3.54
N GLU A 86 -6.15 -11.63 3.23
CA GLU A 86 -5.66 -12.61 4.22
C GLU A 86 -4.83 -11.94 5.32
N HIS A 87 -4.02 -10.94 4.97
CA HIS A 87 -3.15 -10.21 5.90
C HIS A 87 -3.70 -8.81 6.28
N ARG A 88 -5.01 -8.60 6.10
CA ARG A 88 -5.66 -7.27 6.19
C ARG A 88 -5.26 -6.46 7.43
N GLU A 89 -5.34 -7.07 8.60
CA GLU A 89 -5.05 -6.40 9.87
C GLU A 89 -3.59 -5.96 9.99
N LEU A 90 -2.65 -6.80 9.52
CA LEU A 90 -1.22 -6.52 9.56
C LEU A 90 -0.83 -5.42 8.55
N LEU A 91 -1.43 -5.40 7.36
CA LEU A 91 -1.25 -4.31 6.39
C LEU A 91 -1.70 -2.96 6.97
N ILE A 92 -2.87 -2.93 7.60
CA ILE A 92 -3.40 -1.71 8.23
C ILE A 92 -2.50 -1.27 9.38
N ALA A 93 -2.04 -2.20 10.22
CA ALA A 93 -1.13 -1.89 11.32
C ALA A 93 0.20 -1.31 10.83
N ALA A 94 0.78 -1.85 9.75
CA ALA A 94 2.02 -1.33 9.16
C ALA A 94 1.81 0.06 8.55
N ALA A 95 0.73 0.26 7.78
CA ALA A 95 0.39 1.57 7.22
C ALA A 95 0.16 2.64 8.31
N ALA A 96 -0.57 2.30 9.37
CA ALA A 96 -0.79 3.18 10.51
C ALA A 96 0.51 3.55 11.25
N ALA A 97 1.42 2.58 11.38
CA ALA A 97 2.73 2.80 12.00
C ALA A 97 3.54 3.85 11.23
N GLY A 98 3.59 3.75 9.89
CA GLY A 98 4.30 4.72 9.05
C GLY A 98 3.66 6.11 9.04
N ASP A 99 2.34 6.20 8.82
CA ASP A 99 1.66 7.49 8.60
C ASP A 99 1.37 8.28 9.88
N PHE A 100 1.00 7.58 10.95
CA PHE A 100 0.59 8.23 12.20
C PHE A 100 1.64 8.12 13.31
N GLN A 101 2.76 7.43 13.04
CA GLN A 101 3.75 7.08 14.07
C GLN A 101 3.07 6.45 15.29
N GLU A 102 2.02 5.64 15.06
CA GLU A 102 1.22 5.08 16.13
C GLU A 102 1.96 3.90 16.78
N TRP A 103 2.73 4.23 17.81
CA TRP A 103 3.26 3.27 18.78
C TRP A 103 2.11 2.77 19.67
N GLY A 104 1.26 1.86 19.21
CA GLY A 104 0.15 1.43 20.05
C GLY A 104 -0.72 0.24 19.65
N PHE A 105 -0.79 -0.15 18.38
CA PHE A 105 -1.75 -1.20 17.98
C PHE A 105 -1.14 -2.59 17.87
N ASP A 106 0.08 -2.73 17.32
CA ASP A 106 0.76 -4.01 17.19
C ASP A 106 2.26 -3.80 16.98
N ASP A 107 3.10 -4.50 17.74
CA ASP A 107 4.55 -4.54 17.53
C ASP A 107 4.88 -5.03 16.12
N ALA A 108 3.97 -5.82 15.52
CA ALA A 108 4.13 -6.34 14.18
C ALA A 108 4.16 -5.25 13.09
N GLY A 109 3.21 -4.31 13.17
CA GLY A 109 3.13 -3.20 12.22
C GLY A 109 4.35 -2.30 12.27
N VAL A 110 4.83 -1.98 13.48
CA VAL A 110 6.04 -1.16 13.67
C VAL A 110 7.29 -1.84 13.13
N LYS A 111 7.42 -3.16 13.32
CA LYS A 111 8.56 -3.91 12.77
C LYS A 111 8.55 -3.94 11.23
N LEU A 112 7.38 -4.09 10.62
CA LEU A 112 7.25 -4.05 9.17
C LEU A 112 7.61 -2.66 8.63
N ASP A 113 7.10 -1.60 9.25
CA ASP A 113 7.41 -0.22 8.91
C ASP A 113 8.93 0.02 8.91
N LEU A 114 9.61 -0.33 10.01
CA LEU A 114 11.07 -0.25 10.12
C LEU A 114 11.81 -1.06 9.05
N CYS A 115 11.31 -2.25 8.68
CA CYS A 115 11.91 -3.05 7.60
C CYS A 115 11.82 -2.32 6.25
N PHE A 116 10.67 -1.72 5.94
CA PHE A 116 10.46 -1.00 4.69
C PHE A 116 11.22 0.32 4.64
N GLU A 117 11.26 1.08 5.73
CA GLU A 117 12.11 2.27 5.87
C GLU A 117 13.57 1.90 5.58
N ARG A 118 14.06 0.80 6.16
CA ARG A 118 15.44 0.36 5.94
C ARG A 118 15.71 -0.01 4.49
N LEU A 119 14.79 -0.72 3.84
CA LEU A 119 14.91 -1.05 2.42
C LEU A 119 14.91 0.21 1.54
N ALA A 120 14.13 1.23 1.90
CA ALA A 120 14.16 2.51 1.22
C ALA A 120 15.45 3.29 1.43
N GLU A 121 16.00 3.32 2.64
CA GLU A 121 17.30 3.98 2.91
C GLU A 121 18.44 3.37 2.10
N GLU A 122 18.41 2.05 1.94
CA GLU A 122 19.41 1.32 1.14
C GLU A 122 19.18 1.49 -0.36
N ALA A 123 17.95 1.81 -0.78
CA ALA A 123 17.61 2.12 -2.14
C ALA A 123 17.98 3.57 -2.49
N GLY A 124 18.53 3.78 -3.69
CA GLY A 124 18.95 5.11 -4.16
C GLY A 124 17.82 6.07 -4.53
N GLY A 125 16.63 5.94 -3.92
CA GLY A 125 15.42 6.74 -4.15
C GLY A 125 14.13 5.89 -4.28
N ASP A 126 12.99 6.57 -4.25
CA ASP A 126 11.64 5.96 -4.15
C ASP A 126 11.38 4.88 -5.21
N GLU A 127 11.73 5.12 -6.47
CA GLU A 127 11.50 4.15 -7.54
C GLU A 127 12.24 2.83 -7.29
N GLU A 128 13.50 2.90 -6.86
CA GLU A 128 14.29 1.73 -6.54
C GLU A 128 13.80 1.07 -5.26
N ALA A 129 13.34 1.87 -4.29
CA ALA A 129 12.75 1.36 -3.06
C ALA A 129 11.51 0.50 -3.35
N TYR A 130 10.61 0.93 -4.25
CA TYR A 130 9.48 0.10 -4.68
C TYR A 130 9.90 -1.20 -5.36
N LYS A 131 10.91 -1.16 -6.23
CA LYS A 131 11.41 -2.37 -6.93
C LYS A 131 11.96 -3.40 -5.96
N VAL A 132 12.60 -2.95 -4.88
CA VAL A 132 13.16 -3.82 -3.85
C VAL A 132 12.09 -4.26 -2.85
N ALA A 133 11.21 -3.36 -2.41
CA ALA A 133 10.27 -3.61 -1.33
C ALA A 133 9.08 -4.49 -1.74
N ILE A 134 8.46 -4.25 -2.90
CA ILE A 134 7.25 -4.99 -3.32
C ILE A 134 7.44 -6.51 -3.32
N PRO A 135 8.53 -7.07 -3.89
CA PRO A 135 8.78 -8.51 -3.83
C PRO A 135 9.00 -9.06 -2.41
N GLN A 136 9.34 -8.21 -1.44
CA GLN A 136 9.59 -8.62 -0.05
C GLN A 136 8.33 -8.57 0.81
N VAL A 137 7.24 -7.91 0.37
CA VAL A 137 6.02 -7.76 1.17
C VAL A 137 5.46 -9.12 1.59
N LEU A 138 5.13 -9.99 0.63
CA LEU A 138 4.54 -11.30 0.96
C LEU A 138 5.48 -12.18 1.82
N PRO A 139 6.78 -12.33 1.50
CA PRO A 139 7.72 -13.05 2.37
C PRO A 139 7.80 -12.50 3.80
N LEU A 140 7.73 -11.17 3.98
CA LEU A 140 7.75 -10.54 5.30
C LEU A 140 6.45 -10.79 6.07
N LEU A 141 5.31 -10.84 5.38
CA LEU A 141 4.00 -11.13 5.98
C LEU A 141 3.88 -12.61 6.38
N GLU A 142 4.28 -13.54 5.52
CA GLU A 142 4.21 -14.99 5.79
C GLU A 142 5.24 -15.42 6.85
N GLY A 143 6.43 -14.81 6.86
CA GLY A 143 7.50 -15.11 7.81
C GLY A 143 7.39 -14.38 9.14
N PHE A 144 6.36 -13.56 9.35
CA PHE A 144 6.33 -12.61 10.47
C PHE A 144 6.32 -13.30 11.84
N GLU A 145 5.54 -14.38 11.99
CA GLU A 145 5.46 -15.15 13.24
C GLU A 145 6.73 -15.98 13.53
N GLU A 146 7.51 -16.30 12.50
CA GLU A 146 8.70 -17.16 12.60
C GLU A 146 10.01 -16.38 12.77
N ARG A 147 9.98 -15.06 12.54
CA ARG A 147 11.16 -14.19 12.47
C ARG A 147 11.26 -13.25 13.67
N GLU A 148 11.45 -13.83 14.86
CA GLU A 148 11.90 -13.08 16.06
C GLU A 148 13.29 -12.43 15.84
N ASP A 149 14.05 -12.86 14.83
CA ASP A 149 15.43 -12.45 14.53
C ASP A 149 15.56 -11.15 13.72
N LEU A 150 14.48 -10.65 13.12
CA LEU A 150 14.48 -9.34 12.44
C LEU A 150 14.63 -8.15 13.43
N CYS A 151 14.71 -8.44 14.74
CA CYS A 151 14.89 -7.48 15.82
C CYS A 151 16.19 -7.67 16.62
N GLY A 152 17.22 -8.27 16.01
CA GLY A 152 18.57 -8.44 16.59
C GLY A 152 19.61 -7.48 16.01
#